data_AF-A0A401VUZ7-F1
#
_entry.id   AF-A0A401VUZ7-F1
#
_cell.length_a   1.000
_cell.length_b   1.000
_cell.length_c   1.000
_cell.angle_alpha   90.00
_cell.angle_beta   90.00
_cell.angle_gamma   90.00
#
_symmetry.space_group_name_H-M   'P 1'
#
loop_
_entity.id
_entity.type
_entity.pdbx_description
1 polymer ?
#
loop_
_entity_poly.entity_id
_entity_poly.type
_entity_poly.pdbx_seq_one_letter_code
_entity_poly.pdbx_strand_id
1 'polypeptide(L)'
;MTGTGATAPKPTHQSLRADALLAEARRRPQGRITSGAARAAYARLGLAAKRRTARRDLKALAAEGLLTACGPDSQRYYVANRARMGGSHPGGEADG
;
A
#
# COMPACT_ATOMS: atom_id res chain seq x y z
N MET A 1 -17.02 25.55 23.01
CA MET A 1 -16.45 26.40 21.94
C MET A 1 -15.01 25.93 21.73
N THR A 2 -14.82 24.81 21.02
CA THR A 2 -14.33 24.73 19.62
C THR A 2 -12.96 25.38 19.43
N GLY A 3 -11.91 24.55 19.33
CA GLY A 3 -10.59 25.05 18.97
C GLY A 3 -9.45 24.04 19.05
N THR A 4 -9.62 22.77 18.65
CA THR A 4 -8.45 21.92 18.37
C THR A 4 -8.20 21.91 16.88
N GLY A 5 -7.66 23.03 16.38
CA GLY A 5 -7.08 23.11 15.04
C GLY A 5 -5.77 22.33 15.00
N ALA A 6 -5.86 20.99 15.00
CA ALA A 6 -4.72 20.17 14.65
C ALA A 6 -4.48 20.33 13.15
N THR A 7 -3.59 21.25 12.77
CA THR A 7 -2.98 21.24 11.44
C THR A 7 -2.33 19.88 11.24
N ALA A 8 -3.00 18.99 10.51
CA ALA A 8 -2.44 17.69 10.16
C ALA A 8 -1.06 17.92 9.52
N PRO A 9 -0.01 17.21 9.96
CA PRO A 9 1.32 17.38 9.39
C PRO A 9 1.25 17.10 7.88
N LYS A 10 1.91 17.95 7.09
CA LYS A 10 2.00 17.74 5.64
C LYS A 10 2.53 16.34 5.36
N PRO A 11 1.89 15.57 4.46
CA PRO A 11 2.31 14.20 4.19
C PRO A 11 3.72 14.20 3.61
N THR A 12 4.58 13.36 4.16
CA THR A 12 5.95 13.19 3.66
C THR A 12 5.93 12.46 2.32
N HIS A 13 6.99 12.59 1.51
CA HIS A 13 7.14 11.78 0.30
C HIS A 13 7.10 10.28 0.58
N GLN A 14 7.52 9.82 1.76
CA GLN A 14 7.41 8.41 2.13
C GLN A 14 5.96 8.00 2.34
N SER A 15 5.19 8.80 3.09
CA SER A 15 3.76 8.57 3.33
C SER A 15 2.97 8.56 2.02
N LEU A 16 3.20 9.54 1.15
CA LEU A 16 2.55 9.60 -0.17
C LEU A 16 2.86 8.38 -1.05
N ARG A 17 4.10 7.88 -1.00
CA ARG A 17 4.48 6.66 -1.73
C ARG A 17 3.79 5.43 -1.14
N ALA A 18 3.76 5.29 0.18
CA ALA A 18 3.06 4.18 0.83
C ALA A 18 1.57 4.18 0.47
N ASP A 19 0.91 5.33 0.57
CA ASP A 19 -0.50 5.50 0.21
C ASP A 19 -0.76 5.17 -1.26
N ALA A 20 0.13 5.57 -2.16
CA ALA A 20 0.03 5.23 -3.59
C ALA A 20 0.06 3.72 -3.84
N LEU A 21 0.95 3.00 -3.14
CA LEU A 21 1.05 1.54 -3.24
C LEU A 21 -0.18 0.85 -2.67
N LEU A 22 -0.68 1.30 -1.52
CA LEU A 22 -1.88 0.76 -0.90
C LEU A 22 -3.12 1.04 -1.76
N ALA A 23 -3.23 2.23 -2.36
CA ALA A 23 -4.30 2.55 -3.28
C ALA A 23 -4.26 1.65 -4.54
N GLU A 24 -3.07 1.39 -5.10
CA GLU A 24 -2.92 0.45 -6.22
C GLU A 24 -3.30 -0.98 -5.81
N ALA A 25 -2.88 -1.41 -4.62
CA ALA A 25 -3.22 -2.73 -4.07
C ALA A 25 -4.73 -2.89 -3.82
N ARG A 26 -5.42 -1.83 -3.37
CA ARG A 26 -6.89 -1.82 -3.22
C ARG A 26 -7.61 -1.86 -4.56
N ARG A 27 -7.14 -1.11 -5.56
CA ARG A 27 -7.70 -1.12 -6.93
C ARG A 27 -7.57 -2.50 -7.59
N ARG A 28 -6.51 -3.24 -7.26
CA ARG A 28 -6.21 -4.55 -7.86
C ARG A 28 -5.87 -5.57 -6.76
N PRO A 29 -6.86 -6.10 -6.03
CA PRO A 29 -6.62 -6.98 -4.89
C PRO A 29 -5.86 -8.26 -5.26
N GLN A 30 -6.07 -8.77 -6.47
CA GLN A 30 -5.37 -9.93 -7.04
C GLN A 30 -4.24 -9.52 -8.00
N GLY A 31 -4.03 -8.21 -8.19
CA GLY A 31 -3.05 -7.68 -9.12
C GLY A 31 -1.63 -7.80 -8.58
N ARG A 32 -0.72 -8.22 -9.45
CA ARG A 32 0.71 -8.27 -9.14
C ARG A 32 1.29 -6.85 -9.11
N ILE A 33 1.78 -6.42 -7.95
CA ILE A 33 2.49 -5.16 -7.78
C ILE A 33 3.99 -5.44 -7.90
N THR A 34 4.56 -5.02 -9.02
CA THR A 34 6.01 -5.10 -9.25
C THR A 34 6.68 -3.76 -8.90
N SER A 35 8.01 -3.77 -8.79
CA SER A 35 8.78 -2.51 -8.68
C SER A 35 8.54 -1.54 -9.85
N GLY A 36 8.13 -2.02 -11.03
CA GLY A 36 7.74 -1.17 -12.15
C GLY A 36 6.36 -0.52 -11.94
N ALA A 37 5.37 -1.30 -11.50
CA ALA A 37 4.04 -0.80 -11.18
C ALA A 37 4.09 0.25 -10.03
N ALA A 38 4.90 -0.02 -9.01
CA ALA A 38 5.16 0.93 -7.93
C ALA A 38 5.69 2.27 -8.45
N ARG A 39 6.69 2.26 -9.36
CA ARG A 39 7.22 3.48 -9.97
C ARG A 39 6.17 4.22 -10.79
N ALA A 40 5.33 3.50 -11.53
CA ALA A 40 4.24 4.11 -12.28
C ALA A 40 3.22 4.79 -11.34
N ALA A 41 2.89 4.16 -10.20
CA ALA A 41 2.04 4.78 -9.19
C ALA A 41 2.65 6.06 -8.62
N TYR A 42 3.96 6.08 -8.36
CA TYR A 42 4.66 7.28 -7.90
C TYR A 42 4.70 8.40 -8.94
N ALA A 43 4.92 8.06 -10.20
CA ALA A 43 4.95 9.03 -11.30
C ALA A 43 3.61 9.76 -11.46
N ARG A 44 2.47 9.08 -11.23
CA ARG A 44 1.13 9.70 -11.23
C ARG A 44 0.97 10.77 -10.14
N LEU A 45 1.78 10.72 -9.09
CA LEU A 45 1.82 11.72 -8.01
C LEU A 45 2.93 12.77 -8.21
N GLY A 46 3.63 12.77 -9.36
CA GLY A 46 4.78 13.63 -9.60
C GLY A 46 6.04 13.24 -8.82
N LEU A 47 6.06 12.05 -8.20
CA LEU A 47 7.17 11.60 -7.37
C LEU A 47 8.18 10.78 -8.20
N ALA A 48 9.31 11.40 -8.53
CA ALA A 48 10.42 10.70 -9.16
C ALA A 48 11.13 9.79 -8.14
N ALA A 49 10.97 8.47 -8.28
CA ALA A 49 11.62 7.50 -7.42
C ALA A 49 12.38 6.43 -8.22
N LYS A 50 13.59 6.13 -7.73
CA LYS A 50 14.45 5.07 -8.28
C LYS A 50 13.85 3.70 -7.97
N ARG A 51 14.20 2.70 -8.79
CA ARG A 51 13.77 1.29 -8.60
C ARG A 51 14.15 0.73 -7.22
N ARG A 52 15.30 1.15 -6.67
CA ARG A 52 15.73 0.77 -5.31
C ARG A 52 14.76 1.27 -4.24
N THR A 53 14.26 2.51 -4.37
CA THR A 53 13.27 3.10 -3.46
C THR A 53 11.96 2.33 -3.52
N ALA A 54 11.44 2.08 -4.72
CA ALA A 54 10.22 1.28 -4.90
C ALA A 54 10.34 -0.13 -4.29
N ARG A 55 11.49 -0.79 -4.45
CA ARG A 55 11.75 -2.09 -3.81
C ARG A 55 11.77 -1.99 -2.29
N ARG A 56 12.38 -0.94 -1.73
CA ARG A 56 12.44 -0.73 -0.27
C ARG A 56 11.03 -0.51 0.29
N ASP A 57 10.24 0.35 -0.35
CA ASP A 57 8.87 0.64 0.09
C ASP A 57 7.99 -0.61 0.02
N LEU A 58 8.06 -1.41 -1.06
CA LEU A 58 7.35 -2.68 -1.17
C LEU A 58 7.76 -3.69 -0.08
N LYS A 59 9.06 -3.77 0.24
CA LYS A 59 9.55 -4.61 1.34
C LYS A 59 9.06 -4.13 2.70
N ALA A 60 9.00 -2.82 2.92
CA ALA A 60 8.49 -2.25 4.17
C ALA A 60 7.01 -2.61 4.36
N LEU A 61 6.17 -2.38 3.34
CA LEU A 61 4.74 -2.75 3.40
C LEU A 61 4.53 -4.27 3.55
N ALA A 62 5.44 -5.09 3.01
CA ALA A 62 5.39 -6.52 3.22
C ALA A 62 5.81 -6.94 4.64
N ALA A 63 6.82 -6.28 5.22
CA ALA A 63 7.23 -6.49 6.60
C ALA A 63 6.14 -6.06 7.59
N GLU A 64 5.38 -5.02 7.26
CA GLU A 64 4.18 -4.58 8.00
C GLU A 64 2.96 -5.50 7.78
N GLY A 65 3.07 -6.50 6.90
CA GLY A 65 2.02 -7.47 6.61
C GLY A 65 0.88 -6.92 5.74
N LEU A 66 0.99 -5.72 5.19
CA LEU A 66 0.00 -5.12 4.29
C LEU A 66 0.06 -5.71 2.88
N LEU A 67 1.26 -6.12 2.47
CA LEU A 67 1.50 -6.85 1.24
C LEU A 67 2.09 -8.23 1.52
N THR A 68 1.86 -9.18 0.63
CA THR A 68 2.52 -10.48 0.65
C THR A 68 3.50 -10.55 -0.51
N ALA A 69 4.76 -10.86 -0.23
CA ALA A 69 5.77 -11.05 -1.26
C ALA A 69 5.64 -12.46 -1.87
N CYS A 70 5.63 -12.53 -3.19
CA CYS A 70 5.44 -13.77 -3.94
C CYS A 70 6.50 -13.93 -5.05
N GLY A 71 6.78 -15.17 -5.40
CA GLY A 71 7.74 -15.53 -6.45
C GLY A 71 9.22 -15.43 -6.04
N PRO A 72 10.12 -15.89 -6.93
CA PRO A 72 11.57 -15.84 -6.70
C PRO A 72 12.11 -14.42 -6.79
N ASP A 73 13.28 -14.14 -6.20
CA ASP A 73 13.83 -12.78 -6.13
C ASP A 73 14.00 -12.08 -7.49
N SER A 74 14.28 -12.83 -8.57
CA SER A 74 14.41 -12.31 -9.93
C SER A 74 13.09 -11.81 -10.52
N GLN A 75 11.96 -12.36 -10.08
CA GLN A 75 10.61 -12.04 -10.56
C GLN A 75 9.65 -11.69 -9.42
N ARG A 76 10.20 -11.22 -8.28
CA ARG A 76 9.41 -10.96 -7.08
C ARG A 76 8.33 -9.92 -7.35
N TYR A 77 7.11 -10.29 -7.00
CA TYR A 77 5.94 -9.42 -7.05
C TYR A 77 5.24 -9.43 -5.69
N TYR A 78 4.36 -8.47 -5.48
CA TYR A 78 3.63 -8.31 -4.23
C TYR A 78 2.14 -8.31 -4.52
N VAL A 79 1.35 -8.88 -3.61
CA VAL A 79 -0.12 -8.87 -3.67
C VAL A 79 -0.66 -8.27 -2.39
N ALA A 80 -1.88 -7.74 -2.44
CA ALA A 80 -2.54 -7.19 -1.26
C ALA A 80 -2.80 -8.31 -0.22
N ASN A 81 -2.44 -8.08 1.05
CA ASN A 81 -2.88 -8.97 2.11
C ASN A 81 -4.33 -8.65 2.49
N ARG A 82 -5.27 -9.41 1.94
CA ARG A 82 -6.71 -9.17 2.11
C ARG A 82 -7.17 -9.23 3.56
N ALA A 83 -6.55 -10.05 4.39
CA ALA A 83 -6.87 -10.15 5.82
C ALA A 83 -6.55 -8.84 6.59
N ARG A 84 -5.56 -8.07 6.11
CA ARG A 84 -5.17 -6.77 6.69
C ARG A 84 -5.83 -5.59 5.99
N MET A 85 -6.13 -5.73 4.71
CA MET A 85 -6.72 -4.66 3.87
C MET A 85 -8.25 -4.62 3.91
N GLY A 86 -8.90 -5.75 4.24
CA GLY A 86 -10.34 -5.92 4.35
C GLY A 86 -10.80 -5.96 5.80
N GLY A 87 -10.55 -4.91 6.56
CA GLY A 87 -11.24 -4.69 7.82
C GLY A 87 -12.68 -4.22 7.57
N SER A 88 -13.57 -5.13 7.17
CA SER A 88 -15.03 -5.02 7.36
C SER A 88 -15.71 -6.39 7.26
N HIS A 89 -16.01 -6.91 8.46
CA HIS A 89 -17.01 -7.91 8.89
C HIS A 89 -16.90 -9.38 8.43
N PRO A 90 -16.38 -10.27 9.29
CA PRO A 90 -17.03 -11.53 9.59
C PRO A 90 -18.00 -11.31 10.76
N GLY A 91 -19.28 -11.12 10.48
CA GLY A 91 -20.29 -10.90 11.50
C GLY A 91 -21.69 -11.10 10.93
N GLY A 92 -21.91 -12.27 10.32
CA GLY A 92 -23.27 -12.75 10.11
C GLY A 92 -23.84 -13.12 11.47
N GLU A 93 -24.51 -12.16 12.12
CA GLU A 93 -25.56 -12.49 13.07
C GLU A 93 -26.66 -13.21 12.28
N ALA A 94 -26.67 -14.54 12.40
CA ALA A 94 -27.84 -15.37 12.18
C ALA A 94 -28.26 -15.87 13.56
N ASP A 95 -29.09 -15.09 14.25
CA ASP A 95 -29.94 -15.57 15.35
C ASP A 95 -31.10 -14.57 15.54
N GLY A 96 -32.34 -15.07 15.40
CA GLY A 96 -33.58 -14.29 15.53
C GLY A 96 -34.63 -14.64 14.49
#